data_AF-A0A1R1YBL9-F1
#
_entry.id   AF-A0A1R1YBL9-F1
#
_cell.length_a   1.000
_cell.length_b   1.000
_cell.length_c   1.000
_cell.angle_alpha   90.00
_cell.angle_beta   90.00
_cell.angle_gamma   90.00
#
_symmetry.space_group_name_H-M   'P 1'
#
loop_
_entity.id
_entity.type
_entity.pdbx_description
1 polymer ?
#
loop_
_entity_poly.entity_id
_entity_poly.type
_entity_poly.pdbx_seq_one_letter_code
_entity_poly.pdbx_strand_id
1 'polypeptide(L)'
;MFSIDEIAFVSSIYPYGFKAWKFVANVLKDLGATLKSVSLPHTKYGLSAYYTITAAEASSNLARYDGIRYGARKDILNTSDDIGSDASNKYSIYRESGLGPEVKKRIIAGNYVLSLG
;
A
#
# COMPACT_ATOMS: atom_id res chain seq x y z
N MET A 1 -9.96 -10.55 -21.12
CA MET A 1 -8.76 -11.19 -21.70
C MET A 1 -7.73 -10.10 -21.88
N PHE A 2 -6.54 -10.27 -21.30
CA PHE A 2 -5.47 -9.26 -21.21
C PHE A 2 -4.96 -8.80 -22.59
N SER A 3 -4.31 -7.64 -22.63
CA SER A 3 -3.62 -7.18 -23.85
C SER A 3 -2.46 -8.11 -24.20
N ILE A 4 -2.04 -8.13 -25.47
CA ILE A 4 -0.93 -8.97 -25.96
C ILE A 4 0.37 -8.69 -25.18
N ASP A 5 0.60 -7.43 -24.80
CA ASP A 5 1.80 -7.02 -24.05
C ASP A 5 1.76 -7.49 -22.58
N GLU A 6 0.58 -7.46 -21.96
CA GLU A 6 0.36 -7.96 -20.60
C GLU A 6 0.54 -9.49 -20.52
N ILE A 7 0.11 -10.20 -21.57
CA ILE A 7 0.26 -11.66 -21.69
C ILE A 7 1.73 -12.06 -21.76
N ALA A 8 2.53 -11.35 -22.56
CA ALA A 8 3.96 -11.63 -22.69
C ALA A 8 4.71 -11.39 -21.37
N PHE A 9 4.37 -10.30 -20.66
CA PHE A 9 4.93 -10.00 -19.35
C PHE A 9 4.54 -11.03 -18.28
N VAL A 10 3.25 -11.36 -18.14
CA VAL A 10 2.79 -12.33 -17.13
C VAL A 10 3.37 -13.72 -17.41
N SER A 11 3.47 -14.11 -18.68
CA SER A 11 4.05 -15.40 -19.07
C SER A 11 5.54 -15.51 -18.76
N SER A 12 6.29 -14.40 -18.71
CA SER A 12 7.73 -14.42 -18.41
C SER A 12 8.00 -14.52 -16.91
N ILE A 13 7.19 -13.86 -16.08
CA ILE A 13 7.36 -13.86 -14.61
C ILE A 13 6.70 -15.06 -13.93
N TYR A 14 5.62 -15.62 -14.51
CA TYR A 14 4.88 -16.71 -13.88
C TYR A 14 4.30 -17.71 -14.90
N PRO A 15 5.18 -18.52 -15.53
CA PRO A 15 4.81 -19.38 -16.65
C PRO A 15 3.79 -20.47 -16.27
N TYR A 16 3.91 -21.05 -15.06
CA TYR A 16 2.98 -22.09 -14.60
C TYR A 16 1.56 -21.56 -14.38
N GLY A 17 1.41 -20.38 -13.77
CA GLY A 17 0.09 -19.76 -13.61
C GLY A 17 -0.54 -19.37 -14.94
N PHE A 18 0.27 -18.88 -15.88
CA PHE A 18 -0.22 -18.55 -17.21
C PHE A 18 -0.71 -19.79 -17.98
N LYS A 19 -0.02 -20.93 -17.83
CA LYS A 19 -0.46 -22.22 -18.40
C LYS A 19 -1.79 -22.68 -17.79
N ALA A 20 -1.93 -22.59 -16.47
CA ALA A 20 -3.18 -22.92 -15.77
C ALA A 20 -4.34 -22.01 -16.22
N TRP A 21 -4.09 -20.70 -16.33
CA TRP A 21 -5.08 -19.74 -16.81
C TRP A 21 -5.53 -20.04 -18.25
N LYS A 22 -4.60 -20.35 -19.16
CA LYS A 22 -4.92 -20.74 -20.54
C LYS A 22 -5.77 -22.02 -20.60
N PHE A 23 -5.43 -23.02 -19.77
CA PHE A 23 -6.22 -24.25 -19.68
C PHE A 23 -7.67 -23.96 -19.29
N VAL A 24 -7.87 -23.17 -18.22
CA VAL A 24 -9.23 -22.80 -17.76
C VAL A 24 -9.97 -21.97 -18.82
N ALA A 25 -9.31 -21.04 -19.51
CA ALA A 25 -9.92 -20.27 -20.58
C ALA A 25 -10.43 -21.16 -21.72
N ASN A 26 -9.69 -22.20 -22.10
CA ASN A 26 -10.12 -23.17 -23.11
C ASN A 26 -11.30 -24.01 -22.62
N VAL A 27 -11.28 -24.50 -21.37
CA VAL A 27 -12.42 -25.23 -20.79
C VAL A 27 -13.69 -24.39 -20.83
N LEU A 28 -13.60 -23.10 -20.48
CA LEU A 28 -14.74 -22.18 -20.57
C LEU A 28 -15.25 -22.02 -22.01
N LYS A 29 -14.35 -21.96 -22.99
CA LYS A 29 -14.71 -21.91 -24.41
C LYS A 29 -15.43 -23.18 -24.86
N ASP A 30 -14.96 -24.35 -24.44
CA ASP A 30 -15.57 -25.65 -24.75
C ASP A 30 -16.97 -25.79 -24.12
N LEU A 31 -17.19 -25.15 -22.97
CA LEU A 31 -18.49 -25.04 -22.31
C LEU A 31 -19.43 -23.97 -22.93
N GLY A 32 -19.02 -23.34 -24.04
CA GLY A 32 -19.85 -22.40 -24.79
C GLY A 32 -19.59 -20.91 -24.48
N ALA A 33 -18.59 -20.57 -23.66
CA ALA A 33 -18.24 -19.17 -23.42
C ALA A 33 -17.52 -18.56 -24.63
N THR A 34 -17.83 -17.29 -24.93
CA THR A 34 -17.11 -16.53 -25.97
C THR A 34 -15.93 -15.78 -25.36
N LEU A 35 -14.71 -16.13 -25.76
CA LEU A 35 -13.50 -15.40 -25.36
C LEU A 35 -13.32 -14.16 -26.26
N LYS A 36 -13.32 -12.96 -25.64
CA LYS A 36 -13.04 -11.69 -26.33
C LYS A 36 -11.73 -11.09 -25.82
N SER A 37 -10.85 -10.72 -26.75
CA SER A 37 -9.68 -9.90 -26.46
C SER A 37 -10.10 -8.49 -26.07
N VAL A 38 -9.55 -7.94 -24.99
CA VAL A 38 -9.75 -6.55 -24.59
C VAL A 38 -8.40 -5.90 -24.27
N SER A 39 -8.34 -4.58 -24.38
CA SER A 39 -7.15 -3.82 -24.02
C SER A 39 -7.40 -3.04 -22.74
N LEU A 40 -6.43 -3.06 -21.83
CA LEU A 40 -6.41 -2.25 -20.61
C LEU A 40 -5.21 -1.30 -20.64
N PRO A 41 -5.26 -0.20 -21.43
CA PRO A 41 -4.09 0.63 -21.72
C PRO A 41 -3.50 1.32 -20.47
N HIS A 42 -4.28 1.42 -19.39
CA HIS A 42 -3.89 2.08 -18.15
C HIS A 42 -3.37 1.13 -17.06
N THR A 43 -3.40 -0.19 -17.25
CA THR A 43 -2.93 -1.16 -16.23
C THR A 43 -1.49 -0.89 -15.81
N LYS A 44 -0.65 -0.45 -16.74
CA LYS A 44 0.76 -0.08 -16.47
C LYS A 44 0.94 1.02 -15.42
N TYR A 45 -0.07 1.87 -15.22
CA TYR A 45 -0.08 2.91 -14.20
C TYR A 45 -0.68 2.45 -12.86
N GLY A 46 -1.23 1.24 -12.79
CA GLY A 46 -1.92 0.75 -11.59
C GLY A 46 -1.00 0.71 -10.37
N LEU A 47 0.25 0.27 -10.53
CA LEU A 47 1.20 0.19 -9.42
C LEU A 47 1.62 1.57 -8.90
N SER A 48 1.91 2.52 -9.79
CA SER A 48 2.28 3.88 -9.39
C SER A 48 1.11 4.59 -8.71
N ALA A 49 -0.08 4.54 -9.31
CA ALA A 49 -1.29 5.10 -8.73
C ALA A 49 -1.60 4.51 -7.35
N TYR A 50 -1.47 3.19 -7.20
CA TYR A 50 -1.65 2.49 -5.93
C TYR A 50 -0.70 3.02 -4.85
N TYR A 51 0.60 3.10 -5.12
CA TYR A 51 1.55 3.57 -4.11
C TYR A 51 1.36 5.04 -3.75
N THR A 52 0.98 5.89 -4.70
CA THR A 52 0.68 7.30 -4.44
C THR A 52 -0.53 7.44 -3.52
N ILE A 53 -1.66 6.83 -3.87
CA ILE A 53 -2.93 6.96 -3.13
C ILE A 53 -2.80 6.28 -1.76
N THR A 54 -2.35 5.03 -1.72
CA THR A 54 -2.31 4.27 -0.46
C THR A 54 -1.30 4.82 0.54
N ALA A 55 -0.19 5.42 0.10
CA ALA A 55 0.74 6.08 1.01
C ALA A 55 0.11 7.34 1.64
N ALA A 56 -0.56 8.17 0.83
CA ALA A 56 -1.26 9.36 1.29
C ALA A 56 -2.41 9.03 2.27
N GLU A 57 -3.22 8.02 1.94
CA GLU A 57 -4.29 7.55 2.84
C GLU A 57 -3.72 6.94 4.12
N ALA A 58 -2.65 6.15 4.03
CA ALA A 58 -2.00 5.58 5.20
C ALA A 58 -1.46 6.67 6.12
N SER A 59 -0.79 7.70 5.60
CA SER A 59 -0.25 8.77 6.45
C SER A 59 -1.34 9.49 7.25
N SER A 60 -2.47 9.81 6.60
CA SER A 60 -3.63 10.42 7.25
C SER A 60 -4.32 9.47 8.23
N ASN A 61 -4.60 8.23 7.83
CA ASN A 61 -5.31 7.26 8.66
C ASN A 61 -4.55 6.89 9.93
N LEU A 62 -3.23 6.76 9.83
CA LEU A 62 -2.37 6.42 10.96
C LEU A 62 -2.02 7.63 11.84
N ALA A 63 -2.38 8.86 11.47
CA ALA A 63 -2.16 10.04 12.31
C ALA A 63 -2.85 9.93 13.69
N ARG A 64 -3.95 9.15 13.78
CA ARG A 64 -4.70 8.89 15.02
C ARG A 64 -3.94 8.12 16.10
N TYR A 65 -2.79 7.53 15.76
CA TYR A 65 -1.96 6.79 16.71
C TYR A 65 -0.94 7.74 17.32
N ASP A 66 -1.40 8.51 18.30
CA ASP A 66 -0.64 9.54 19.03
C ASP A 66 -0.33 9.14 20.49
N GLY A 67 -0.94 8.06 20.98
CA GLY A 67 -0.79 7.58 22.34
C GLY A 67 -1.67 8.31 23.36
N ILE A 68 -2.39 9.37 23.01
CA ILE A 68 -3.19 10.13 23.99
C ILE A 68 -4.43 9.34 24.42
N ARG A 69 -5.19 8.85 23.43
CA ARG A 69 -6.50 8.23 23.68
C ARG A 69 -6.42 6.74 23.93
N TYR A 70 -5.45 6.06 23.30
CA TYR A 70 -5.26 4.62 23.38
C TYR A 70 -3.84 4.24 22.96
N GLY A 71 -3.41 3.06 23.38
CA GLY A 71 -2.12 2.48 22.97
C GLY A 71 -0.90 3.06 23.66
N ALA A 72 -1.01 4.11 24.48
CA ALA A 72 0.13 4.59 25.27
C ALA A 72 0.52 3.59 26.35
N ARG A 73 1.83 3.44 26.51
CA ARG A 73 2.40 2.97 27.76
C ARG A 73 2.66 4.19 28.65
N LYS A 74 2.22 4.12 29.92
CA LYS A 74 2.36 5.21 30.90
C LYS A 74 3.83 5.62 31.12
N ASP A 75 4.78 4.72 30.93
CA ASP A 75 6.22 4.95 31.05
C ASP A 75 6.76 5.93 29.99
N ILE A 76 6.31 5.86 28.73
CA ILE A 76 6.77 6.74 27.64
C ILE A 76 6.25 8.19 27.81
N LEU A 77 5.08 8.36 28.43
CA LEU A 77 4.49 9.69 28.66
C LEU A 77 4.95 10.33 29.97
N ASN A 78 5.42 9.53 30.94
CA ASN A 78 5.85 9.98 32.26
C ASN A 78 7.37 10.20 32.38
N THR A 79 8.17 9.94 31.34
CA THR A 79 9.64 10.16 31.35
C THR A 79 10.06 11.63 31.22
N SER A 80 9.14 12.59 31.34
CA SER A 80 9.47 14.02 31.30
C SER A 80 8.62 14.82 32.27
N ASP A 81 8.97 14.73 33.55
CA ASP A 81 8.73 15.79 34.52
C ASP A 81 9.60 17.05 34.22
N ASP A 82 10.40 17.04 33.15
CA ASP A 82 11.10 18.21 32.65
C ASP A 82 10.17 19.12 31.84
N ILE A 83 9.83 20.21 32.52
CA ILE A 83 9.31 21.48 32.03
C ILE A 83 10.08 21.89 30.75
N GLY A 84 9.53 21.55 29.57
CA GLY A 84 10.08 22.02 28.29
C GLY A 84 9.97 21.08 27.07
N SER A 85 9.52 19.83 27.21
CA SER A 85 9.34 18.96 26.04
C SER A 85 8.03 19.27 25.29
N ASP A 86 8.16 19.95 24.15
CA ASP A 86 7.09 20.28 23.21
C ASP A 86 6.19 19.06 22.92
N ALA A 87 4.87 19.24 22.87
CA ALA A 87 3.91 18.16 22.65
C ALA A 87 4.21 17.36 21.36
N SER A 88 4.76 18.07 20.36
CA SER A 88 5.28 17.49 19.10
C SER A 88 6.33 16.39 19.32
N ASN A 89 7.22 16.58 20.30
CA ASN A 89 8.29 15.64 20.60
C ASN A 89 7.73 14.34 21.20
N LYS A 90 6.71 14.45 22.07
CA LYS A 90 6.04 13.28 22.67
C LYS A 90 5.32 12.42 21.62
N TYR A 91 4.64 13.04 20.65
CA TYR A 91 4.04 12.32 19.52
C TYR A 91 5.08 11.60 18.67
N SER A 92 6.20 12.26 18.42
CA SER A 92 7.27 11.73 17.58
C SER A 92 7.92 10.50 18.23
N ILE A 93 8.23 10.55 19.52
CA ILE A 93 8.82 9.42 20.28
C ILE A 93 7.87 8.23 20.33
N TYR A 94 6.58 8.47 20.59
CA TYR A 94 5.58 7.40 20.65
C TYR A 94 5.42 6.72 19.28
N ARG A 95 5.32 7.49 18.20
CA ARG A 95 5.17 6.96 16.84
C ARG A 95 6.43 6.25 16.37
N GLU A 96 7.61 6.75 16.73
CA GLU A 96 8.89 6.14 16.37
C GLU A 96 9.05 4.74 16.99
N SER A 97 8.68 4.61 18.26
CA SER A 97 8.77 3.33 19.00
C SER A 97 7.60 2.39 18.73
N GLY A 98 6.42 2.91 18.39
CA GLY A 98 5.20 2.12 18.19
C GLY A 98 4.95 1.64 16.76
N LEU A 99 5.56 2.26 15.75
CA LEU A 99 5.33 1.91 14.34
C LEU A 99 6.49 1.11 13.74
N GLY A 100 6.14 0.08 12.97
CA GLY A 100 7.11 -0.73 12.23
C GLY A 100 7.83 0.06 11.11
N PRO A 101 9.01 -0.42 10.65
CA PRO A 101 9.83 0.30 9.68
C PRO A 101 9.12 0.54 8.34
N GLU A 102 8.33 -0.42 7.85
CA GLU A 102 7.57 -0.27 6.61
C GLU A 102 6.43 0.75 6.74
N VAL A 103 5.78 0.78 7.91
CA VAL A 103 4.71 1.75 8.19
C VAL A 103 5.27 3.17 8.20
N LYS A 104 6.42 3.36 8.85
CA LYS A 104 7.14 4.65 8.86
C LYS A 104 7.52 5.11 7.46
N LYS A 105 8.05 4.22 6.61
CA LYS A 105 8.36 4.53 5.20
C LYS A 105 7.12 5.00 4.43
N ARG A 106 5.98 4.33 4.60
CA ARG A 106 4.73 4.71 3.93
C ARG A 106 4.18 6.05 4.40
N ILE A 107 4.29 6.35 5.70
CA ILE A 107 3.89 7.65 6.25
C ILE A 107 4.74 8.78 5.64
N ILE A 108 6.06 8.59 5.56
CA ILE A 108 6.98 9.58 4.98
C ILE A 108 6.65 9.79 3.48
N ALA A 109 6.50 8.70 2.72
CA ALA A 109 6.15 8.77 1.31
C ALA A 109 4.78 9.44 1.10
N GLY A 110 3.79 9.14 1.95
CA GLY A 110 2.47 9.74 1.90
C GLY A 110 2.47 11.24 2.19
N ASN A 111 3.21 11.66 3.23
CA ASN A 111 3.38 13.08 3.53
C ASN A 111 4.07 13.83 2.39
N TYR A 112 5.07 13.21 1.74
CA TYR A 112 5.70 13.78 0.55
C TYR A 112 4.71 13.97 -0.60
N VAL A 113 3.93 12.93 -0.92
CA VAL A 113 2.89 12.99 -1.96
C VAL A 113 1.88 14.12 -1.68
N LEU A 114 1.43 14.25 -0.42
CA LEU A 114 0.47 15.28 -0.02
C LEU A 114 1.06 16.70 0.00
N SER A 115 2.39 16.84 0.12
CA SER A 115 3.06 18.14 0.14
C SER A 115 3.31 18.74 -1.25
N LEU A 116 3.18 17.93 -2.31
CA LEU A 116 3.42 18.33 -3.69
C LEU A 116 2.16 18.87 -4.41
N GLY A 117 0.99 18.76 -3.78
CA GLY A 117 -0.29 19.28 -4.28
C GLY A 117 -0.73 20.48 -3.47
#